data_AF-A0A8T2PX65-F1
#
_entry.id   AF-A0A8T2PX65-F1
#
_cell.length_a   1.000
_cell.length_b   1.000
_cell.length_c   1.000
_cell.angle_alpha   90.00
_cell.angle_beta   90.00
_cell.angle_gamma   90.00
#
_symmetry.space_group_name_H-M   'P 1'
#
loop_
_entity.id
_entity.type
_entity.pdbx_description
1 polymer ?
#
loop_
_entity_poly.entity_id
_entity_poly.type
_entity_poly.pdbx_seq_one_letter_code
_entity_poly.pdbx_strand_id
1 'polypeptide(L)'
;MWRCPRKVSTVLCIHEPLCQPEDCSGHGACVEGSCECHKGWMGLACDTLTCQAPACGDHGVCTQYGCVCDAGWVGSNCSEGRQHLES
;
A
#
# COMPACT_ATOMS: atom_id res chain seq x y z
N MET A 1 11.75 -28.09 -0.19
CA MET A 1 11.06 -28.31 -1.48
C MET A 1 10.64 -26.97 -2.02
N TRP A 2 11.43 -26.38 -2.91
CA TRP A 2 11.13 -25.10 -3.56
C TRP A 2 10.87 -25.40 -5.04
N ARG A 3 9.67 -25.09 -5.54
CA ARG A 3 9.29 -25.34 -6.94
C ARG A 3 9.28 -24.02 -7.70
N CYS A 4 10.18 -23.86 -8.66
CA CYS A 4 10.19 -22.73 -9.59
C CYS A 4 9.29 -23.02 -10.80
N PRO A 5 8.32 -22.16 -11.15
CA PRO A 5 7.35 -22.41 -12.22
C PRO A 5 7.82 -22.02 -13.63
N ARG A 6 9.06 -21.58 -13.88
CA ARG A 6 9.49 -21.13 -15.22
C ARG A 6 10.75 -21.86 -15.73
N LYS A 7 10.78 -22.10 -17.04
CA LYS A 7 11.72 -22.99 -17.74
C LYS A 7 13.17 -22.61 -17.44
N VAL A 8 13.82 -23.48 -16.67
CA VAL A 8 15.18 -23.41 -16.16
C VAL A 8 16.18 -23.50 -17.30
N SER A 9 17.10 -22.53 -17.40
CA SER A 9 18.36 -22.69 -18.13
C SER A 9 19.46 -23.06 -17.12
N THR A 10 20.26 -24.06 -17.45
CA THR A 10 20.96 -24.97 -16.53
C THR A 10 22.20 -24.42 -15.81
N VAL A 11 22.45 -23.10 -15.81
CA VAL A 11 23.75 -22.57 -15.33
C VAL A 11 23.62 -21.50 -14.25
N LEU A 12 22.53 -20.72 -14.18
CA LEU A 12 22.29 -19.81 -13.06
C LEU A 12 20.82 -19.37 -13.12
N CYS A 13 20.10 -19.44 -12.00
CA CYS A 13 18.81 -18.75 -11.91
C CYS A 13 19.10 -17.26 -11.74
N ILE A 14 19.37 -16.56 -12.84
CA ILE A 14 19.29 -15.10 -12.87
C ILE A 14 17.80 -14.75 -12.92
N HIS A 15 17.15 -14.82 -11.77
CA HIS A 15 15.85 -14.18 -11.62
C HIS A 15 16.15 -12.69 -11.50
N GLU A 16 15.70 -11.91 -12.47
CA GLU A 16 15.69 -10.46 -12.32
C GLU A 16 14.96 -10.13 -10.99
N PRO A 17 15.52 -9.25 -10.15
CA PRO A 17 14.84 -8.81 -8.94
C PRO A 17 13.52 -8.17 -9.33
N LEU A 18 12.41 -8.83 -9.00
CA LEU A 18 11.05 -8.34 -9.25
C LEU A 18 10.42 -8.00 -7.91
N CYS A 19 9.68 -6.91 -7.88
CA CYS A 19 8.86 -6.60 -6.73
C CYS A 19 7.70 -7.59 -6.62
N GLN A 20 7.33 -7.89 -5.39
CA GLN A 20 6.18 -8.73 -5.11
C GLN A 20 5.30 -8.04 -4.07
N PRO A 21 4.07 -7.62 -4.44
CA PRO A 21 3.47 -7.67 -5.77
C PRO A 21 4.16 -6.74 -6.78
N GLU A 22 3.94 -6.98 -8.07
CA GLU A 22 4.59 -6.25 -9.17
C GLU A 22 4.38 -4.73 -9.11
N ASP A 23 3.22 -4.30 -8.60
CA ASP A 23 2.84 -2.90 -8.48
C ASP A 23 3.03 -2.33 -7.06
N CYS A 24 3.72 -3.05 -6.15
CA CYS A 24 3.92 -2.61 -4.77
C CYS A 24 2.61 -2.17 -4.09
N SER A 25 1.56 -2.98 -4.29
CA SER A 25 0.20 -2.78 -3.82
C SER A 25 -0.47 -1.47 -4.29
N GLY A 26 0.05 -0.83 -5.34
CA GLY A 26 -0.42 0.48 -5.82
C GLY A 26 0.06 1.65 -4.97
N HIS A 27 1.02 1.41 -4.07
CA HIS A 27 1.45 2.35 -3.03
C HIS A 27 2.95 2.58 -3.02
N GLY A 28 3.64 2.21 -4.10
CA GLY A 28 5.08 2.41 -4.26
C GLY A 28 5.54 2.22 -5.69
N ALA A 29 6.82 2.47 -5.92
CA ALA A 29 7.49 2.19 -7.18
C ALA A 29 8.41 0.97 -7.02
N CYS A 30 8.46 0.11 -8.03
CA CYS A 30 9.39 -1.01 -8.05
C CYS A 30 10.79 -0.57 -8.51
N VAL A 31 11.78 -0.66 -7.62
CA VAL A 31 13.18 -0.26 -7.89
C VAL A 31 14.09 -1.43 -7.51
N GLU A 32 14.78 -2.01 -8.51
CA GLU A 32 15.72 -3.13 -8.32
C GLU A 32 15.16 -4.32 -7.51
N GLY A 33 13.87 -4.62 -7.70
CA GLY A 33 13.18 -5.70 -6.99
C GLY A 33 12.77 -5.40 -5.55
N SER A 34 12.90 -4.15 -5.12
CA SER A 34 12.39 -3.64 -3.85
C SER A 34 11.33 -2.57 -4.10
N CYS A 35 10.28 -2.57 -3.27
CA CYS A 35 9.27 -1.52 -3.31
C CYS A 35 9.73 -0.28 -2.56
N GLU A 36 9.84 0.84 -3.25
CA GLU A 36 9.98 2.17 -2.65
C GLU A 36 8.60 2.77 -2.40
N CYS A 37 8.17 2.78 -1.14
CA CYS A 37 6.82 3.19 -0.78
C CYS A 37 6.59 4.69 -0.88
N HIS A 38 5.39 5.05 -1.35
CA HIS A 38 4.89 6.41 -1.30
C HIS A 38 4.70 6.86 0.15
N LYS A 39 4.69 8.18 0.36
CA LYS A 39 4.51 8.75 1.70
C LYS A 39 3.22 8.23 2.35
N GLY A 40 3.33 7.74 3.58
CA GLY A 40 2.21 7.16 4.32
C GLY A 40 2.05 5.65 4.15
N TRP A 41 2.94 4.99 3.40
CA TRP A 41 2.96 3.54 3.22
C TRP A 41 4.32 2.96 3.60
N MET A 42 4.30 1.73 4.11
CA MET A 42 5.48 0.96 4.52
C MET A 42 5.22 -0.53 4.29
N GLY A 43 6.24 -1.34 4.60
CA GLY A 43 6.22 -2.78 4.35
C GLY A 43 6.92 -3.14 3.05
N LEU A 44 7.29 -4.41 2.90
CA LEU A 44 8.03 -4.92 1.74
C LEU A 44 7.24 -4.78 0.43
N ALA A 45 5.92 -4.74 0.53
CA ALA A 45 4.99 -4.62 -0.58
C ALA A 45 4.24 -3.28 -0.57
N CYS A 46 4.64 -2.33 0.28
CA CYS A 46 3.90 -1.07 0.53
C CYS A 46 2.43 -1.28 0.88
N ASP A 47 2.13 -2.39 1.53
CA ASP A 47 0.78 -2.84 1.88
C ASP A 47 0.30 -2.31 3.24
N THR A 48 1.18 -1.69 4.01
CA THR A 48 0.89 -1.23 5.37
C THR A 48 0.88 0.29 5.42
N LEU A 49 -0.22 0.90 5.85
CA LEU A 49 -0.23 2.34 6.12
C LEU A 49 0.64 2.70 7.33
N THR A 50 1.50 3.69 7.13
CA THR A 50 2.16 4.39 8.23
C THR A 50 1.22 5.45 8.77
N CYS A 51 0.61 5.19 9.91
CA CYS A 51 -0.24 6.14 10.60
C CYS A 51 0.61 7.27 11.21
N GLN A 52 0.91 8.31 10.42
CA GLN A 52 1.42 9.57 10.93
C GLN A 52 0.24 10.52 11.08
N ALA A 53 0.00 11.06 12.27
CA ALA A 53 -1.01 12.11 12.42
C ALA A 53 -0.70 13.26 11.43
N PRO A 54 -1.67 13.74 10.62
CA PRO A 54 -3.10 13.46 10.62
C PRO A 54 -3.55 12.54 9.46
N ALA A 55 -3.13 11.27 9.42
CA ALA A 55 -3.45 10.34 8.32
C ALA A 55 -4.96 10.13 8.09
N CYS A 56 -5.78 10.21 9.14
CA CYS A 56 -7.24 10.07 9.08
C CYS A 56 -7.98 11.29 9.65
N GLY A 57 -7.32 12.46 9.69
CA GLY A 57 -7.85 13.66 10.32
C GLY A 57 -8.17 13.47 11.81
N ASP A 58 -9.08 14.29 12.33
CA ASP A 58 -9.64 14.20 13.69
C ASP A 58 -10.92 13.33 13.76
N HIS A 59 -11.31 12.72 12.63
CA HIS A 59 -12.60 12.04 12.45
C HIS A 59 -12.45 10.60 11.94
N GLY A 60 -11.34 9.97 12.27
CA GLY A 60 -11.10 8.59 11.90
C GLY A 60 -9.94 7.96 12.64
N VAL A 61 -9.98 6.63 12.69
CA VAL A 61 -8.93 5.80 13.26
C VAL A 61 -8.14 5.16 12.13
N CYS A 62 -6.83 5.39 12.14
CA CYS A 62 -5.92 4.76 11.20
C CYS A 62 -5.70 3.30 11.58
N THR A 63 -5.98 2.40 10.65
CA THR A 63 -5.74 0.96 10.77
C THR A 63 -4.75 0.50 9.71
N GLN A 64 -4.23 -0.72 9.84
CA GLN A 64 -3.34 -1.33 8.83
C GLN A 64 -3.98 -1.43 7.43
N TYR A 65 -5.32 -1.35 7.32
CA TYR A 65 -6.06 -1.47 6.08
C TYR A 65 -6.58 -0.13 5.52
N GLY A 66 -6.29 0.99 6.19
CA GLY A 66 -6.85 2.30 5.83
C GLY A 66 -7.50 3.03 7.01
N CYS A 67 -8.03 4.20 6.71
CA CYS A 67 -8.81 5.00 7.65
C CYS A 67 -10.22 4.44 7.82
N VAL A 68 -10.59 4.20 9.08
CA VAL A 68 -11.98 3.94 9.46
C VAL A 68 -12.57 5.25 9.97
N CYS A 69 -13.49 5.83 9.20
CA CYS A 69 -14.06 7.14 9.50
C CYS A 69 -15.22 7.07 10.51
N ASP A 70 -15.34 8.11 11.32
CA ASP A 70 -16.50 8.35 12.17
C ASP A 70 -17.77 8.59 11.36
N ALA A 71 -18.94 8.37 11.98
CA ALA A 71 -20.22 8.53 11.32
C ALA A 71 -20.39 9.93 10.72
N GLY A 72 -20.66 9.99 9.41
CA GLY A 72 -20.82 11.25 8.68
C GLY A 72 -19.54 11.78 8.02
N TRP A 73 -18.39 11.10 8.18
CA TRP A 73 -17.14 11.43 7.50
C TRP A 73 -16.78 10.38 6.45
N VAL A 74 -16.23 10.83 5.33
CA VAL A 74 -15.80 10.00 4.21
C VAL A 74 -14.47 10.51 3.63
N GLY A 75 -13.98 9.85 2.59
CA GLY A 75 -12.71 10.16 1.94
C GLY A 75 -11.54 9.34 2.49
N SER A 76 -10.44 9.32 1.75
CA SER A 76 -9.25 8.51 2.06
C SER A 76 -8.58 8.85 3.39
N ASN A 77 -8.90 10.02 3.96
CA ASN A 77 -8.36 10.54 5.22
C ASN A 77 -9.46 11.09 6.15
N CYS A 78 -10.72 10.68 5.97
CA CYS A 78 -11.87 11.10 6.79
C CYS A 78 -12.03 12.62 6.97
N SER A 79 -11.59 13.41 5.99
CA SER A 79 -11.67 14.87 6.03
C SER A 79 -12.91 15.43 5.32
N GLU A 80 -13.70 14.59 4.66
CA GLU A 80 -14.90 15.02 3.93
C GLU A 80 -16.16 14.72 4.75
N GLY A 81 -16.78 15.77 5.29
CA GLY A 81 -18.06 15.64 5.97
C GLY A 81 -19.21 15.47 4.97
N ARG A 82 -20.08 14.48 5.19
CA ARG A 82 -21.29 14.23 4.37
C ARG A 82 -22.31 15.38 4.37
N GLN A 83 -22.09 16.42 5.19
CA GLN A 83 -22.88 17.65 5.24
C GLN A 83 -22.69 18.55 3.99
N HIS A 84 -21.73 18.23 3.11
CA HIS A 84 -21.51 18.96 1.84
C HIS A 84 -22.22 18.34 0.62
N LEU A 85 -23.04 17.29 0.79
CA LEU A 85 -23.80 16.69 -0.31
C LEU A 85 -25.25 17.20 -0.42
N GLU A 86 -25.66 18.17 0.41
CA GLU A 86 -26.99 18.79 0.41
C GLU A 86 -26.95 20.29 0.07
N SER A 87 -26.27 20.69 -1.01
CA SER A 87 -26.36 22.05 -1.56
C SER A 87 -26.43 22.05 -3.07
#